data_AF-A0A659UIS4-F1
#
_entry.id   AF-A0A659UIS4-F1
#
_cell.length_a   1.000
_cell.length_b   1.000
_cell.length_c   1.000
_cell.angle_alpha   90.00
_cell.angle_beta   90.00
_cell.angle_gamma   90.00
#
_symmetry.space_group_name_H-M   'P 1'
#
loop_
_entity.id
_entity.type
_entity.pdbx_description
1 polymer ?
#
loop_
_entity_poly.entity_id
_entity_poly.type
_entity_poly.pdbx_seq_one_letter_code
_entity_poly.pdbx_strand_id
1 'polypeptide(L)' 'MNLQPDIETLEPAAEGGSHPLFAEVPSSVEFNKLRKRLLRQTRQAIEDFSMVDRKSVG' A
#
# COMPACT_ATOMS: atom_id res chain seq x y z
N MET A 1 -5.36 -25.43 2.67
CA MET A 1 -4.17 -24.75 3.25
C MET A 1 -4.26 -23.30 2.85
N ASN A 2 -4.71 -22.41 3.76
CA ASN A 2 -4.61 -20.97 3.53
C ASN A 2 -3.22 -20.55 3.99
N LEU A 3 -2.31 -20.41 3.03
CA LEU A 3 -1.01 -19.80 3.26
C LEU A 3 -1.24 -18.28 3.25
N GLN A 4 -1.51 -17.70 4.41
CA GLN A 4 -1.36 -16.25 4.55
C GLN A 4 0.15 -15.99 4.50
N PRO A 5 0.67 -15.25 3.50
CA PRO A 5 2.08 -14.91 3.51
C PRO A 5 2.34 -14.01 4.71
N ASP A 6 3.28 -14.41 5.56
CA ASP A 6 3.72 -13.64 6.71
C ASP A 6 4.26 -12.29 6.20
N ILE A 7 3.78 -11.19 6.80
CA ILE A 7 4.11 -9.82 6.40
C ILE A 7 5.63 -9.57 6.41
N GLU A 8 6.38 -10.38 7.16
CA GLU A 8 7.84 -10.35 7.27
C GLU A 8 8.58 -10.86 6.02
N THR A 9 7.93 -11.64 5.13
CA THR A 9 8.57 -12.14 3.89
C THR A 9 8.45 -11.16 2.71
N LEU A 10 7.86 -9.98 2.92
CA LEU A 10 7.85 -8.91 1.94
C LEU A 10 9.24 -8.26 1.91
N GLU A 11 10.10 -8.71 0.98
CA GLU A 11 11.35 -8.03 0.68
C GLU A 11 11.14 -6.51 0.59
N PRO A 12 12.01 -5.68 1.18
CA PRO A 12 11.85 -4.23 1.16
C PRO A 12 11.92 -3.79 -0.29
N ALA A 13 10.74 -3.44 -0.83
CA ALA A 13 10.59 -3.01 -2.20
C ALA A 13 11.62 -1.92 -2.51
N ALA A 14 12.58 -2.28 -3.36
CA ALA A 14 13.61 -1.39 -3.85
C ALA A 14 12.99 -0.07 -4.31
N GLU A 15 13.68 1.03 -3.98
CA GLU A 15 13.36 2.41 -4.35
C GLU A 15 12.58 2.52 -5.67
N GLY A 16 11.27 2.73 -5.57
CA GLY A 16 10.39 3.03 -6.70
C GLY A 16 9.56 1.88 -7.29
N GLY A 17 9.77 0.63 -6.86
CA GLY A 17 9.06 -0.54 -7.39
C GLY A 17 7.69 -0.75 -6.77
N SER A 18 6.63 -0.57 -7.54
CA SER A 18 5.26 -0.93 -7.13
C SER A 18 5.14 -2.43 -6.87
N HIS A 19 4.44 -2.82 -5.78
CA HIS A 19 4.10 -4.22 -5.45
C HIS A 19 3.73 -5.04 -6.71
N PRO A 20 4.11 -6.33 -6.82
CA PRO A 20 3.78 -7.17 -7.99
C PRO A 20 2.31 -7.17 -8.44
N LEU A 21 1.38 -6.80 -7.55
CA LEU A 21 -0.05 -6.64 -7.85
C LEU A 21 -0.32 -5.47 -8.81
N PHE A 22 0.63 -4.55 -8.93
CA PHE A 22 0.58 -3.38 -9.79
C PHE A 22 1.46 -3.53 -11.04
N ALA A 23 1.97 -4.73 -11.35
CA ALA A 23 2.83 -4.95 -12.51
C ALA A 23 2.12 -4.67 -13.85
N GLU A 24 0.82 -4.97 -13.94
CA GLU A 24 0.01 -4.79 -15.16
C GLU A 24 -0.76 -3.46 -15.18
N VAL A 25 -0.48 -2.57 -14.24
CA VAL A 25 -1.24 -1.33 -14.07
C VAL A 25 -0.76 -0.26 -15.05
N PRO A 26 -1.67 0.58 -15.61
CA PRO A 26 -1.28 1.64 -16.54
C PRO A 26 -0.24 2.61 -15.94
N SER A 27 0.84 2.84 -16.68
CA SER A 27 1.93 3.74 -16.27
C SER A 27 1.70 5.22 -16.64
N SER A 28 0.47 5.58 -17.02
CA SER A 28 0.16 6.94 -17.48
C SER A 28 0.34 7.98 -16.36
N VAL A 29 0.62 9.23 -16.75
CA VAL A 29 0.81 10.34 -15.80
C VAL A 29 -0.46 10.59 -14.97
N GLU A 30 -1.63 10.54 -15.60
CA GLU A 30 -2.91 10.74 -14.91
C GLU A 30 -3.22 9.60 -13.93
N PHE A 31 -2.88 8.35 -14.30
CA PHE A 31 -3.01 7.22 -13.37
C PHE A 31 -2.09 7.39 -12.16
N ASN A 32 -0.83 7.77 -12.39
CA ASN A 32 0.14 8.02 -11.32
C ASN A 32 -0.31 9.16 -10.38
N LYS A 33 -0.91 10.23 -10.93
CA LYS A 33 -1.51 11.31 -10.13
C LYS A 33 -2.66 10.79 -9.27
N LEU A 34 -3.58 10.02 -9.85
CA LEU A 34 -4.69 9.42 -9.13
C LEU A 34 -4.19 8.52 -7.99
N ARG A 35 -3.25 7.62 -8.27
CA ARG A 35 -2.64 6.73 -7.29
C ARG A 35 -2.04 7.49 -6.11
N LYS A 36 -1.23 8.52 -6.39
CA LYS A 36 -0.63 9.37 -5.35
C LYS A 36 -1.68 10.09 -4.52
N ARG A 37 -2.76 10.60 -5.14
CA ARG A 37 -3.87 11.27 -4.43
C ARG A 37 -4.61 10.30 -3.50
N LEU A 38 -4.98 9.13 -4.01
CA LEU A 38 -5.70 8.12 -3.24
C LEU A 38 -4.88 7.66 -2.04
N LEU A 39 -3.62 7.29 -2.24
CA LEU A 39 -2.75 6.85 -1.14
C LEU A 39 -2.63 7.91 -0.03
N ARG A 40 -2.54 9.20 -0.39
CA ARG A 40 -2.50 10.29 0.60
C ARG A 40 -3.82 10.40 1.36
N GLN A 41 -4.95 10.41 0.66
CA GLN A 41 -6.27 10.56 1.29
C GLN A 41 -6.63 9.35 2.15
N THR A 42 -6.31 8.13 1.70
CA THR A 42 -6.51 6.92 2.49
C THR A 42 -5.68 6.92 3.77
N ARG A 43 -4.40 7.33 3.71
CA ARG A 43 -3.58 7.48 4.92
C ARG A 43 -4.19 8.48 5.90
N GLN A 44 -4.59 9.65 5.40
CA GLN A 44 -5.25 10.66 6.22
C GLN A 44 -6.53 10.12 6.87
N ALA A 45 -7.38 9.43 6.11
CA ALA A 45 -8.62 8.85 6.64
C ALA A 45 -8.36 7.78 7.71
N ILE A 46 -7.33 6.95 7.52
CA ILE A 46 -6.94 5.96 8.54
C ILE A 46 -6.59 6.64 9.86
N GLU A 47 -5.88 7.76 9.81
CA GLU A 47 -5.49 8.56 10.97
C GLU A 47 -6.69 9.31 11.58
N ASP A 48 -7.44 10.07 10.76
CA ASP A 48 -8.56 10.91 11.19
C ASP A 48 -9.68 10.11 11.86
N PHE A 49 -9.96 8.92 11.33
CA PHE A 49 -11.06 8.08 11.80
C PHE A 49 -10.58 6.94 12.70
N SER A 50 -9.29 6.90 13.07
CA SER A 50 -8.72 5.83 13.91
C SER A 50 -9.07 4.42 13.39
N MET A 51 -9.04 4.22 12.06
CA MET A 51 -9.47 2.96 11.43
C MET A 51 -8.54 1.79 11.77
N VAL A 52 -7.30 2.08 12.17
CA VAL A 52 -6.28 1.08 12.52
C VAL A 52 -5.58 1.50 13.81
N ASP A 53 -5.54 0.60 14.81
CA ASP A 53 -4.75 0.81 16.01
C ASP A 53 -3.30 0.34 15.80
N ARG A 54 -2.40 1.32 15.72
CA ARG A 54 -0.96 1.10 15.53
C ARG A 54 -0.31 0.31 16.67
N LYS A 55 -0.96 0.20 17.84
CA LYS A 55 -0.44 -0.52 19.01
C LYS A 55 -0.70 -2.03 18.99
N SER A 56 -1.54 -2.52 18.06
CA SER A 56 -1.89 -3.94 17.97
C SER A 56 -0.94 -4.78 17.11
N VAL A 57 -0.03 -4.13 16.38
CA VAL A 57 1.02 -4.77 15.58
C VAL A 57 2.33 -4.68 16.34
N GLY A 58 2.50 -5.61 17.28
CA GLY A 58 3.71 -5.82 18.07
C GLY A 58 3.98 -7.31 18.20
#